data_AF-A0A540W2X6-F1
#
_entry.id   AF-A0A540W2X6-F1
#
_cell.length_a   1.000
_cell.length_b   1.000
_cell.length_c   1.000
_cell.angle_alpha   90.00
_cell.angle_beta   90.00
_cell.angle_gamma   90.00
#
_symmetry.space_group_name_H-M   'P 1'
#
loop_
_entity.id
_entity.type
_entity.pdbx_description
1 polymer ?
#
loop_
_entity_poly.entity_id
_entity_poly.type
_entity_poly.pdbx_seq_one_letter_code
_entity_poly.pdbx_strand_id
1 'polypeptide(L)'
;MSATVSAEGEADGAPGAGSQEVGPPDSPSPGTALPAEGTLGEQTSSPLPVPRGELLDCEAAERVLLSLRKVDARLVLGSAEAARLAPLAAQWLARGVSAAGLRYALAAGLPPHVKCPAALVRHRLREKMPEDEADRVPLKLAMCTGCERGFRVIADEERCGECRAASPVQPPEPAPARPGWRERMRLVGGGSPVLDH
;
A
#
# COMPACT_ATOMS: atom_id res chain seq x y z
N MET A 1 -14.05 62.24 35.33
CA MET A 1 -15.24 63.13 35.27
C MET A 1 -14.76 64.53 34.92
N SER A 2 -15.06 65.00 33.70
CA SER A 2 -14.96 66.34 33.07
C SER A 2 -14.85 66.08 31.55
N ALA A 3 -15.91 66.19 30.72
CA ALA A 3 -16.48 67.39 30.07
C ALA A 3 -15.42 68.16 29.23
N THR A 4 -15.51 68.54 27.95
CA THR A 4 -16.58 68.77 26.93
C THR A 4 -15.87 69.17 25.60
N VAL A 5 -16.25 68.68 24.39
CA VAL A 5 -17.03 69.32 23.29
C VAL A 5 -16.25 70.02 22.14
N SER A 6 -16.60 69.61 20.90
CA SER A 6 -16.64 70.26 19.56
C SER A 6 -15.43 70.94 18.91
N ALA A 7 -15.17 70.58 17.64
CA ALA A 7 -15.61 71.36 16.48
C ALA A 7 -15.33 70.64 15.15
N GLU A 8 -16.36 70.61 14.30
CA GLU A 8 -16.40 70.13 12.92
C GLU A 8 -15.98 71.25 11.95
N GLY A 9 -15.46 70.88 10.78
CA GLY A 9 -15.12 71.80 9.70
C GLY A 9 -15.30 71.13 8.34
N GLU A 10 -16.47 71.37 7.75
CA GLU A 10 -16.93 71.00 6.41
C GLU A 10 -16.67 72.16 5.42
N ALA A 11 -16.29 71.86 4.18
CA ALA A 11 -16.53 72.65 2.95
C ALA A 11 -16.17 71.75 1.74
N ASP A 12 -17.13 71.11 1.05
CA ASP A 12 -18.10 71.59 0.05
C ASP A 12 -17.53 71.71 -1.38
N GLY A 13 -18.24 71.13 -2.37
CA GLY A 13 -18.02 71.40 -3.80
C GLY A 13 -18.15 70.21 -4.79
N ALA A 14 -19.37 69.74 -5.06
CA ALA A 14 -19.74 68.95 -6.27
C ALA A 14 -20.23 69.91 -7.40
N PRO A 15 -20.89 69.52 -8.54
CA PRO A 15 -21.10 68.24 -9.27
C PRO A 15 -21.03 68.35 -10.84
N GLY A 16 -21.37 67.28 -11.58
CA GLY A 16 -21.83 67.32 -13.00
C GLY A 16 -21.62 66.00 -13.80
N ALA A 17 -22.60 65.08 -13.87
CA ALA A 17 -23.56 64.82 -14.98
C ALA A 17 -22.92 64.26 -16.28
N GLY A 18 -23.34 63.16 -16.93
CA GLY A 18 -24.44 62.17 -16.82
C GLY A 18 -23.95 60.88 -17.52
N SER A 19 -24.70 59.87 -17.95
CA SER A 19 -26.11 59.50 -17.93
C SER A 19 -26.15 57.97 -18.11
N GLN A 20 -27.24 57.40 -17.63
CA GLN A 20 -27.61 56.00 -17.58
C GLN A 20 -28.11 55.48 -18.93
N GLU A 21 -27.94 54.18 -19.22
CA GLU A 21 -28.91 53.38 -19.99
C GLU A 21 -28.74 51.90 -19.64
N VAL A 22 -29.87 51.23 -19.39
CA VAL A 22 -30.01 49.83 -18.97
C VAL A 22 -30.73 49.08 -20.09
N GLY A 23 -30.25 47.89 -20.45
CA GLY A 23 -31.01 46.94 -21.27
C GLY A 23 -30.64 45.47 -21.00
N PRO A 24 -31.58 44.50 -21.11
CA PRO A 24 -31.48 43.14 -20.54
C PRO A 24 -30.90 42.07 -21.51
N PRO A 25 -30.72 40.81 -21.07
CA PRO A 25 -29.82 39.82 -21.68
C PRO A 25 -30.51 38.86 -22.66
N ASP A 26 -29.78 38.36 -23.66
CA ASP A 26 -30.04 37.06 -24.32
C ASP A 26 -28.80 36.58 -25.12
N SER A 27 -28.46 35.30 -24.97
CA SER A 27 -27.60 34.50 -25.87
C SER A 27 -28.54 33.65 -26.75
N PRO A 28 -28.19 33.17 -27.98
CA PRO A 28 -26.99 32.35 -28.22
C PRO A 28 -26.36 32.28 -29.66
N SER A 29 -25.14 31.73 -29.71
CA SER A 29 -24.60 30.80 -30.74
C SER A 29 -24.00 31.33 -32.08
N PRO A 30 -23.30 30.51 -32.90
CA PRO A 30 -21.83 30.50 -33.03
C PRO A 30 -21.32 30.71 -34.48
N GLY A 31 -20.02 30.99 -34.66
CA GLY A 31 -19.43 31.11 -36.00
C GLY A 31 -17.90 31.12 -36.03
N THR A 32 -17.34 29.93 -36.23
CA THR A 32 -16.15 29.59 -37.04
C THR A 32 -14.89 30.46 -36.97
N ALA A 33 -13.84 29.92 -36.34
CA ALA A 33 -12.47 29.90 -36.91
C ALA A 33 -11.62 28.82 -36.22
N LEU A 34 -11.44 27.68 -36.88
CA LEU A 34 -10.38 26.71 -36.57
C LEU A 34 -9.10 27.14 -37.30
N PRO A 35 -7.94 27.01 -36.64
CA PRO A 35 -6.77 26.53 -37.34
C PRO A 35 -6.11 25.34 -36.63
N ALA A 36 -5.86 24.32 -37.47
CA ALA A 36 -4.76 23.36 -37.40
C ALA A 36 -4.60 22.55 -36.11
N GLU A 37 -5.34 21.44 -36.05
CA GLU A 37 -4.93 20.27 -35.29
C GLU A 37 -3.66 19.69 -35.94
N GLY A 38 -2.51 20.09 -35.41
CA GLY A 38 -1.25 19.41 -35.64
C GLY A 38 -1.33 18.03 -35.02
N THR A 39 -1.28 17.02 -35.89
CA THR A 39 -1.06 15.62 -35.55
C THR A 39 0.14 15.47 -34.63
N LEU A 40 -0.08 15.20 -33.35
CA LEU A 40 0.95 14.78 -32.42
C LEU A 40 0.73 13.30 -32.12
N GLY A 41 1.68 12.51 -32.59
CA GLY A 41 1.67 11.06 -32.54
C GLY A 41 1.59 10.52 -31.12
N GLU A 42 0.93 9.37 -31.04
CA GLU A 42 1.51 8.17 -30.46
C GLU A 42 2.16 8.31 -29.07
N GLN A 43 1.35 8.22 -28.04
CA GLN A 43 1.76 7.56 -26.80
C GLN A 43 0.68 6.57 -26.38
N THR A 44 0.54 5.51 -27.19
CA THR A 44 0.03 4.24 -26.68
C THR A 44 1.06 3.71 -25.68
N SER A 45 0.98 4.18 -24.43
CA SER A 45 1.53 3.40 -23.33
C SER A 45 0.64 2.18 -23.20
N SER A 46 1.01 1.12 -23.91
CA SER A 46 0.48 -0.21 -23.67
C SER A 46 0.64 -0.48 -22.17
N PRO A 47 -0.44 -0.62 -21.39
CA PRO A 47 -0.32 -0.93 -19.99
C PRO A 47 0.25 -2.35 -19.92
N LEU A 48 1.53 -2.45 -19.54
CA LEU A 48 2.09 -3.73 -19.11
C LEU A 48 1.11 -4.31 -18.07
N PRO A 49 0.74 -5.59 -18.18
CA PRO A 49 -0.16 -6.21 -17.21
C PRO A 49 0.52 -6.14 -15.84
N VAL A 50 0.06 -5.20 -14.99
CA VAL A 50 0.47 -5.13 -13.60
C VAL A 50 0.11 -6.47 -12.96
N PRO A 51 1.04 -7.15 -12.27
CA PRO A 51 0.75 -8.40 -11.59
C PRO A 51 -0.51 -8.22 -10.73
N ARG A 52 -1.53 -9.07 -10.92
CA ARG A 52 -2.82 -8.94 -10.21
C ARG A 52 -2.64 -8.92 -8.68
N GLY A 53 -1.58 -9.53 -8.16
CA GLY A 53 -1.23 -9.47 -6.73
C GLY A 53 -0.99 -8.03 -6.25
N GLU A 54 -0.18 -7.25 -6.97
CA GLU A 54 0.12 -5.85 -6.59
C GLU A 54 -1.13 -4.96 -6.60
N LEU A 55 -2.07 -5.22 -7.50
CA LEU A 55 -3.35 -4.50 -7.56
C LEU A 55 -4.28 -4.85 -6.38
N LEU A 56 -4.36 -6.14 -6.00
CA LEU A 56 -5.14 -6.59 -4.85
C LEU A 56 -4.57 -6.04 -3.53
N ASP A 57 -3.24 -5.92 -3.44
CA ASP A 57 -2.57 -5.33 -2.29
C ASP A 57 -2.88 -3.84 -2.15
N CYS A 58 -2.97 -3.12 -3.27
CA CYS A 58 -3.38 -1.71 -3.28
C CYS A 58 -4.85 -1.53 -2.86
N GLU A 59 -5.78 -2.37 -3.34
CA GLU A 59 -7.19 -2.26 -2.94
C GLU A 59 -7.38 -2.56 -1.44
N ALA A 60 -6.68 -3.58 -0.92
CA ALA A 60 -6.66 -3.86 0.51
C ALA A 60 -6.09 -2.69 1.31
N ALA A 61 -4.98 -2.11 0.87
CA ALA A 61 -4.37 -0.94 1.49
C ALA A 61 -5.29 0.30 1.47
N GLU A 62 -6.01 0.55 0.37
CA GLU A 62 -6.99 1.63 0.28
C GLU A 62 -8.09 1.49 1.33
N ARG A 63 -8.65 0.29 1.51
CA ARG A 63 -9.66 0.04 2.55
C ARG A 63 -9.13 0.33 3.95
N VAL A 64 -7.87 0.00 4.22
CA VAL A 64 -7.23 0.33 5.50
C VAL A 64 -7.12 1.84 5.68
N LEU A 65 -6.69 2.58 4.67
CA LEU A 65 -6.59 4.04 4.71
C LEU A 65 -7.96 4.69 4.94
N LEU A 66 -9.01 4.24 4.24
CA LEU A 66 -10.37 4.75 4.41
C LEU A 66 -10.94 4.46 5.80
N SER A 67 -10.45 3.42 6.48
CA SER A 67 -10.86 3.08 7.84
C SER A 67 -10.24 3.97 8.92
N LEU A 68 -9.23 4.80 8.60
CA LEU A 68 -8.55 5.68 9.56
C LEU A 68 -9.51 6.63 10.28
N ARG A 69 -10.56 7.10 9.60
CA ARG A 69 -11.60 7.95 10.20
C ARG A 69 -12.29 7.33 11.42
N LYS A 70 -12.31 5.99 11.52
CA LYS A 70 -12.87 5.25 12.66
C LYS A 70 -11.91 5.19 13.84
N VAL A 71 -10.61 5.39 13.58
CA VAL A 71 -9.55 5.38 14.59
C VAL A 71 -9.35 6.79 15.16
N ASP A 72 -9.30 7.80 14.30
CA ASP A 72 -9.21 9.21 14.70
C ASP A 72 -9.98 10.08 13.69
N ALA A 73 -10.93 10.87 14.20
CA ALA A 73 -11.80 11.72 13.39
C ALA A 73 -11.04 12.83 12.63
N ARG A 74 -9.79 13.13 13.01
CA ARG A 74 -8.92 14.09 12.29
C ARG A 74 -8.35 13.51 11.00
N LEU A 75 -8.42 12.19 10.79
CA LEU A 75 -7.88 11.49 9.63
C LEU A 75 -8.97 11.08 8.63
N VAL A 76 -9.72 12.07 8.14
CA VAL A 76 -10.68 11.86 7.05
C VAL A 76 -9.95 11.95 5.71
N LEU A 77 -10.09 10.90 4.88
CA LEU A 77 -9.52 10.81 3.54
C LEU A 77 -10.64 10.54 2.54
N GLY A 78 -10.61 11.23 1.40
CA GLY A 78 -11.46 10.90 0.25
C GLY A 78 -11.00 9.60 -0.44
N SER A 79 -11.87 8.96 -1.23
CA SER A 79 -11.52 7.76 -2.02
C SER A 79 -10.35 8.02 -2.97
N ALA A 80 -10.38 9.12 -3.72
CA ALA A 80 -9.30 9.48 -4.63
C ALA A 80 -7.96 9.74 -3.91
N GLU A 81 -7.99 10.27 -2.69
CA GLU A 81 -6.79 10.45 -1.88
C GLU A 81 -6.25 9.12 -1.35
N ALA A 82 -7.15 8.26 -0.85
CA ALA A 82 -6.80 6.93 -0.38
C ALA A 82 -6.20 6.08 -1.51
N ALA A 83 -6.80 6.07 -2.69
CA ALA A 83 -6.29 5.38 -3.87
C ALA A 83 -4.89 5.87 -4.28
N ARG A 84 -4.63 7.19 -4.23
CA ARG A 84 -3.29 7.75 -4.49
C ARG A 84 -2.24 7.38 -3.46
N LEU A 85 -2.65 7.07 -2.23
CA LEU A 85 -1.77 6.68 -1.13
C LEU A 85 -1.64 5.15 -0.99
N ALA A 86 -2.56 4.40 -1.59
CA ALA A 86 -2.62 2.95 -1.52
C ALA A 86 -1.31 2.26 -1.88
N PRO A 87 -0.54 2.67 -2.92
CA PRO A 87 0.74 2.01 -3.23
C PRO A 87 1.79 2.15 -2.14
N LEU A 88 1.80 3.25 -1.39
CA LEU A 88 2.71 3.42 -0.25
C LEU A 88 2.24 2.59 0.95
N ALA A 89 0.94 2.52 1.19
CA ALA A 89 0.38 1.69 2.24
C ALA A 89 0.55 0.18 1.94
N ALA A 90 0.39 -0.24 0.69
CA ALA A 90 0.65 -1.62 0.25
C ALA A 90 2.11 -2.02 0.51
N GLN A 91 3.06 -1.12 0.29
CA GLN A 91 4.46 -1.34 0.62
C GLN A 91 4.73 -1.56 2.12
N TRP A 92 3.99 -0.88 3.00
CA TRP A 92 4.07 -1.17 4.44
C TRP A 92 3.56 -2.57 4.77
N LEU A 93 2.45 -2.98 4.13
CA LEU A 93 1.88 -4.31 4.32
C LEU A 93 2.82 -5.41 3.79
N ALA A 94 3.41 -5.19 2.62
CA ALA A 94 4.38 -6.10 2.01
C ALA A 94 5.64 -6.30 2.89
N ARG A 95 6.04 -5.25 3.63
CA ARG A 95 7.12 -5.29 4.62
C ARG A 95 6.72 -5.91 5.97
N GLY A 96 5.56 -6.56 6.03
CA GLY A 96 5.10 -7.31 7.21
C GLY A 96 4.33 -6.50 8.25
N VAL A 97 4.04 -5.21 8.01
CA VAL A 97 3.19 -4.44 8.93
C VAL A 97 1.74 -4.86 8.79
N SER A 98 1.11 -5.27 9.90
CA SER A 98 -0.31 -5.60 9.89
C SER A 98 -1.19 -4.36 9.64
N ALA A 99 -2.41 -4.55 9.12
CA ALA A 99 -3.36 -3.45 8.92
C ALA A 99 -3.70 -2.70 10.23
N ALA A 100 -3.65 -3.37 11.38
CA ALA A 100 -3.81 -2.72 12.70
C ALA A 100 -2.57 -1.90 13.06
N GLY A 101 -1.38 -2.45 12.86
CA GLY A 101 -0.11 -1.74 13.06
C GLY A 101 0.01 -0.50 12.19
N LEU A 102 -0.39 -0.58 10.92
CA LEU A 102 -0.40 0.54 9.99
C LEU A 102 -1.31 1.67 10.49
N ARG A 103 -2.55 1.36 10.90
CA ARG A 103 -3.48 2.34 11.47
C ARG A 103 -2.91 3.01 12.71
N TYR A 104 -2.33 2.22 13.62
CA TYR A 104 -1.69 2.74 14.82
C TYR A 104 -0.53 3.68 14.48
N ALA A 105 0.38 3.27 13.58
CA ALA A 105 1.52 4.09 13.17
C ALA A 105 1.09 5.42 12.53
N LEU A 106 0.01 5.40 11.73
CA LEU A 106 -0.52 6.61 11.09
C LEU A 106 -1.28 7.52 12.07
N ALA A 107 -1.92 6.98 13.10
CA ALA A 107 -2.68 7.74 14.10
C ALA A 107 -1.88 8.13 15.36
N ALA A 108 -0.70 7.54 15.59
CA ALA A 108 0.08 7.80 16.80
C ALA A 108 0.65 9.23 16.84
N GLY A 109 0.47 9.97 17.93
CA GLY A 109 1.08 11.30 18.12
C GLY A 109 0.67 12.32 17.05
N LEU A 110 -0.61 12.39 16.72
CA LEU A 110 -1.14 13.40 15.80
C LEU A 110 -1.11 14.79 16.45
N PRO A 111 -0.80 15.85 15.67
CA PRO A 111 -0.88 17.21 16.15
C PRO A 111 -2.33 17.56 16.54
N PRO A 112 -2.55 18.51 17.47
CA PRO A 112 -3.89 18.85 17.96
C PRO A 112 -4.85 19.20 16.82
N HIS A 113 -4.34 19.88 15.79
CA HIS A 113 -5.10 20.20 14.57
C HIS A 113 -4.36 19.68 13.34
N VAL A 114 -5.09 18.95 12.48
CA VAL A 114 -4.58 18.45 11.21
C VAL A 114 -5.26 19.22 10.09
N LYS A 115 -4.52 20.08 9.39
CA LYS A 115 -5.05 20.88 8.28
C LYS A 115 -5.22 20.07 7.00
N CYS A 116 -4.27 19.16 6.74
CA CYS A 116 -4.22 18.35 5.52
C CYS A 116 -3.97 16.87 5.87
N PRO A 117 -5.02 16.06 6.12
CA PRO A 117 -4.87 14.67 6.52
C PRO A 117 -4.10 13.83 5.49
N ALA A 118 -4.42 13.96 4.20
CA ALA A 118 -3.75 13.22 3.14
C ALA A 118 -2.26 13.53 3.05
N ALA A 119 -1.86 14.79 3.23
CA ALA A 119 -0.45 15.20 3.21
C ALA A 119 0.31 14.63 4.42
N LEU A 120 -0.29 14.66 5.61
CA LEU A 120 0.30 14.09 6.82
C LEU A 120 0.48 12.57 6.69
N VAL A 121 -0.53 11.86 6.22
CA VAL A 121 -0.48 10.41 6.00
C VAL A 121 0.60 10.07 4.98
N ARG A 122 0.65 10.79 3.85
CA ARG A 122 1.71 10.60 2.84
C ARG A 122 3.10 10.75 3.44
N HIS A 123 3.31 11.82 4.19
CA HIS A 123 4.59 12.10 4.82
C HIS A 123 4.98 10.98 5.77
N ARG A 124 4.06 10.53 6.64
CA ARG A 124 4.33 9.40 7.55
C ARG A 124 4.61 8.09 6.82
N LEU A 125 3.85 7.77 5.78
CA LEU A 125 4.07 6.57 4.98
C LEU A 125 5.46 6.55 4.33
N ARG A 126 6.02 7.71 3.98
CA ARG A 126 7.36 7.84 3.40
C ARG A 126 8.45 7.83 4.47
N GLU A 127 8.37 8.72 5.44
CA GLU A 127 9.46 8.92 6.41
C GLU A 127 9.56 7.84 7.47
N LYS A 128 8.45 7.15 7.77
CA LYS A 128 8.41 6.08 8.77
C LYS A 128 8.33 4.69 8.16
N MET A 129 8.58 4.58 6.85
CA MET A 129 8.57 3.29 6.16
C MET A 129 9.51 2.32 6.90
N PRO A 130 9.02 1.14 7.33
CA PRO A 130 9.90 0.15 7.91
C PRO A 130 10.93 -0.30 6.89
N GLU A 131 12.11 -0.68 7.39
CA GLU A 131 13.08 -1.41 6.57
C GLU A 131 12.47 -2.74 6.12
N ASP A 132 12.89 -3.23 4.96
CA ASP A 132 12.44 -4.53 4.51
C ASP A 132 13.08 -5.61 5.39
N GLU A 133 12.27 -6.47 5.99
CA GLU A 133 12.78 -7.59 6.80
C GLU A 133 13.64 -8.53 5.93
N ALA A 134 13.40 -8.59 4.61
CA ALA A 134 14.24 -9.33 3.68
C ALA A 134 15.69 -8.80 3.61
N ASP A 135 15.89 -7.50 3.83
CA ASP A 135 17.21 -6.86 3.86
C ASP A 135 17.98 -7.22 5.15
N ARG A 136 17.27 -7.63 6.20
CA ARG A 136 17.87 -8.00 7.50
C ARG A 136 18.40 -9.43 7.54
N VAL A 137 18.05 -10.27 6.56
CA VAL A 137 18.55 -11.64 6.49
C VAL A 137 19.96 -11.63 5.89
N PRO A 138 21.03 -11.91 6.68
CA PRO A 138 22.39 -11.88 6.16
C PRO A 138 22.53 -12.86 4.99
N LEU A 139 23.06 -12.36 3.88
CA LEU A 139 23.32 -13.17 2.69
C LEU A 139 24.45 -14.16 3.00
N LYS A 140 24.09 -15.42 3.25
CA LYS A 140 25.05 -16.52 3.31
C LYS A 140 25.40 -16.91 1.88
N LEU A 141 26.65 -16.72 1.49
CA LEU A 141 27.17 -17.12 0.19
C LEU A 141 28.06 -18.36 0.35
N ALA A 142 27.85 -19.38 -0.48
CA ALA A 142 28.69 -20.56 -0.55
C ALA A 142 29.04 -20.90 -2.01
N MET A 143 30.07 -21.72 -2.21
CA MET A 143 30.41 -22.27 -3.51
C MET A 143 29.63 -23.57 -3.73
N CYS A 144 29.00 -23.73 -4.89
CA CYS A 144 28.29 -24.96 -5.25
C CYS A 144 29.28 -26.12 -5.42
N THR A 145 29.04 -27.26 -4.78
CA THR A 145 29.90 -28.45 -4.92
C THR A 145 29.81 -29.14 -6.28
N GLY A 146 28.79 -28.85 -7.10
CA GLY A 146 28.61 -29.46 -8.42
C GLY A 146 29.14 -28.65 -9.60
N CYS A 147 29.16 -27.32 -9.50
CA CYS A 147 29.56 -26.43 -10.61
C CYS A 147 30.46 -25.27 -10.18
N GLU A 148 30.89 -25.23 -8.92
CA GLU A 148 31.82 -24.23 -8.34
C GLU A 148 31.34 -22.78 -8.40
N ARG A 149 30.08 -22.54 -8.79
CA ARG A 149 29.49 -21.21 -8.87
C ARG A 149 29.02 -20.74 -7.49
N GLY A 150 29.31 -19.49 -7.14
CA GLY A 150 28.80 -18.86 -5.93
C GLY A 150 27.27 -18.75 -5.95
N PHE A 151 26.61 -19.06 -4.83
CA PHE A 151 25.16 -18.97 -4.70
C PHE A 151 24.72 -18.56 -3.29
N ARG A 152 23.47 -18.10 -3.16
CA ARG A 152 22.85 -17.76 -1.87
C ARG A 152 22.33 -19.03 -1.19
N VAL A 153 22.79 -19.30 0.02
CA VAL A 153 22.32 -20.38 0.88
C VAL A 153 21.08 -19.89 1.65
N ILE A 154 19.98 -20.62 1.56
CA ILE A 154 18.72 -20.29 2.26
C ILE A 154 18.59 -21.11 3.54
N ALA A 155 18.93 -22.40 3.46
CA ALA A 155 18.97 -23.30 4.60
C ALA A 155 20.41 -23.81 4.83
N ASP A 156 20.68 -25.07 4.49
CA ASP A 156 21.98 -25.72 4.64
C ASP A 156 22.31 -26.51 3.36
N GLU A 157 22.15 -25.84 2.23
CA GLU A 157 22.27 -26.47 0.92
C GLU A 157 23.70 -26.32 0.40
N GLU A 158 24.27 -27.42 -0.08
CA GLU A 158 25.65 -27.46 -0.62
C GLU A 158 25.68 -27.23 -2.14
N ARG A 159 24.51 -27.26 -2.79
CA ARG A 159 24.34 -27.17 -4.24
C ARG A 159 23.35 -26.06 -4.60
N CYS A 160 23.66 -25.33 -5.68
CA CYS A 160 22.77 -24.30 -6.20
C CYS A 160 21.44 -24.88 -6.72
N GLY A 161 20.43 -24.02 -6.92
CA GLY A 161 19.09 -24.45 -7.35
C GLY A 161 19.10 -25.28 -8.65
N GLU A 162 19.93 -24.88 -9.62
CA GLU A 162 20.11 -25.59 -10.88
C GLU A 162 20.66 -27.02 -10.67
N CYS A 163 21.75 -27.16 -9.92
CA CYS A 163 22.37 -28.46 -9.63
C CYS A 163 21.49 -29.35 -8.74
N ARG A 164 20.64 -28.77 -7.89
CA ARG A 164 19.63 -29.53 -7.12
C ARG A 164 18.50 -30.04 -8.02
N ALA A 165 18.00 -29.20 -8.92
CA ALA A 165 16.97 -29.58 -9.88
C ALA A 165 17.46 -30.62 -10.89
N ALA A 166 18.74 -30.54 -11.28
CA ALA A 166 19.39 -31.53 -12.15
C ALA A 166 19.76 -32.83 -11.41
N SER A 167 19.79 -32.83 -10.08
CA SER A 167 19.99 -34.04 -9.30
C SER A 167 18.70 -34.87 -9.36
N PRO A 168 18.77 -36.16 -9.69
CA PRO A 168 17.58 -37.00 -9.61
C PRO A 168 17.09 -37.01 -8.17
N VAL A 169 15.85 -36.53 -7.95
CA VAL A 169 15.15 -36.73 -6.69
C VAL A 169 14.96 -38.25 -6.57
N GLN A 170 15.65 -38.85 -5.60
CA GLN A 170 15.33 -40.21 -5.17
C GLN A 170 13.85 -40.20 -4.80
N PRO A 171 12.99 -41.02 -5.43
CA PRO A 171 11.62 -41.18 -4.99
C PRO A 171 11.65 -41.45 -3.49
N PRO A 172 10.79 -40.79 -2.68
CA PRO A 172 10.71 -41.12 -1.27
C PRO A 172 10.54 -42.63 -1.16
N GLU A 173 11.39 -43.29 -0.36
CA GLU A 173 11.23 -44.72 -0.11
C GLU A 173 9.77 -44.97 0.26
N PRO A 174 9.14 -46.00 -0.33
CA PRO A 174 7.73 -46.27 -0.06
C PRO A 174 7.58 -46.43 1.44
N ALA A 175 6.79 -45.54 2.04
CA ALA A 175 6.53 -45.56 3.48
C ALA A 175 6.14 -47.00 3.86
N PRO A 176 6.70 -47.56 4.96
CA PRO A 176 6.36 -48.91 5.37
C PRO A 176 4.85 -49.01 5.46
N ALA A 177 4.29 -50.01 4.76
CA ALA A 177 2.85 -50.17 4.65
C ALA A 177 2.26 -50.13 6.06
N ARG A 178 1.48 -49.09 6.36
CA ARG A 178 0.85 -48.94 7.68
C ARG A 178 -0.04 -50.17 7.85
N PRO A 179 0.23 -51.08 8.82
CA PRO A 179 -0.51 -52.32 8.93
C PRO A 179 -1.99 -52.00 9.06
N GLY A 180 -2.85 -52.75 8.37
CA GLY A 180 -4.30 -52.57 8.47
C GLY A 180 -4.78 -52.68 9.92
N TRP A 181 -5.89 -52.03 10.26
CA TRP A 181 -6.39 -51.99 11.65
C TRP A 181 -6.54 -53.39 12.27
N ARG A 182 -6.91 -54.41 11.48
CA ARG A 182 -6.98 -55.82 11.91
C ARG A 182 -5.63 -56.39 12.30
N GLU A 183 -4.59 -56.10 11.53
CA GLU A 183 -3.21 -56.53 11.78
C GLU A 183 -2.70 -55.95 13.10
N ARG A 184 -2.94 -54.64 13.32
CA ARG A 184 -2.56 -53.93 14.55
C ARG A 184 -3.23 -54.52 15.78
N MET A 185 -4.50 -54.89 15.68
CA MET A 185 -5.23 -55.53 16.80
C MET A 185 -4.69 -56.92 17.13
N ARG A 186 -4.19 -57.70 16.15
CA ARG A 186 -3.54 -59.00 16.40
C ARG A 186 -2.20 -58.84 17.11
N LEU A 187 -1.38 -57.88 16.68
CA LEU A 187 -0.05 -57.64 17.25
C LEU A 187 -0.12 -57.17 18.71
N VAL A 188 -1.19 -56.45 19.10
CA VAL A 188 -1.43 -56.03 20.49
C VAL A 188 -1.93 -57.21 21.36
N GLY A 189 -2.61 -58.20 20.77
CA GLY A 189 -3.17 -59.35 21.49
C GLY A 189 -2.22 -60.54 21.68
N GLY A 190 -1.01 -60.49 21.13
CA GLY A 190 -0.07 -61.63 21.09
C GLY A 190 0.81 -61.84 22.31
N GLY A 191 0.65 -61.06 23.39
CA GLY A 191 1.37 -61.27 24.65
C GLY A 191 0.88 -62.53 25.36
N SER A 192 1.34 -63.71 24.95
CA SER A 192 1.25 -64.92 25.78
C SER A 192 2.26 -64.81 26.92
N PRO A 193 1.83 -64.89 28.19
CA PRO A 193 2.77 -65.12 29.27
C PRO A 193 3.29 -66.57 29.16
N VAL A 194 4.61 -66.70 29.00
CA VAL A 194 5.31 -67.97 29.22
C VAL A 194 5.16 -68.30 30.70
N LEU A 195 4.33 -69.30 31.03
CA LEU A 195 4.29 -69.91 32.36
C LEU A 195 5.30 -71.05 32.36
N ASP A 196 6.40 -70.81 33.08
CA ASP A 196 7.48 -71.75 33.41
C ASP A 196 6.97 -72.75 34.45
N HIS A 197 7.10 -74.06 34.18
CA HIS A 197 6.96 -75.13 35.16
C HIS A 197 7.80 -76.36 34.80
#